data_AF-A0A926W957-F1
#
_entry.id   AF-A0A926W957-F1
#
_cell.length_a   1.000
_cell.length_b   1.000
_cell.length_c   1.000
_cell.angle_alpha   90.00
_cell.angle_beta   90.00
_cell.angle_gamma   90.00
#
_symmetry.space_group_name_H-M   'P 1'
#
loop_
_entity.id
_entity.type
_entity.pdbx_description
1 polymer ?
#
loop_
_entity_poly.entity_id
_entity_poly.type
_entity_poly.pdbx_seq_one_letter_code
_entity_poly.pdbx_strand_id
1 'polypeptide(L)'
;MPILGSVKEDSPLFGILGRQVPLVHPLAIRPRDEAAPLCYLVAGHQLEPEQVEALAQHLHEIWQSELTLEEARAYITDPTGTPIKCEHFCGRSFTGKEAMLLL
;
A
#
# COMPACT_ATOMS: atom_id res chain seq x y z
N MET A 1 14.39 -7.03 7.56
CA MET A 1 13.11 -7.69 7.95
C MET A 1 11.98 -6.81 7.45
N PRO A 2 10.87 -7.37 6.93
CA PRO A 2 9.80 -6.57 6.32
C PRO A 2 9.05 -5.75 7.38
N ILE A 3 8.63 -4.55 7.01
CA ILE A 3 7.67 -3.76 7.79
C ILE A 3 6.28 -4.26 7.37
N LEU A 4 5.39 -4.50 8.34
CA LEU A 4 4.01 -4.90 8.04
C LEU A 4 3.05 -3.77 8.40
N GLY A 5 2.18 -3.42 7.46
CA GLY A 5 1.02 -2.57 7.68
C GLY A 5 -0.18 -3.39 8.12
N SER A 6 -1.01 -2.86 9.01
CA SER A 6 -2.31 -3.47 9.35
C SER A 6 -3.42 -2.69 8.66
N VAL A 7 -4.16 -3.33 7.76
CA VAL A 7 -5.28 -2.69 7.03
C VAL A 7 -6.50 -2.66 7.93
N LYS A 8 -7.23 -1.54 7.96
CA LYS A 8 -8.47 -1.42 8.75
C LYS A 8 -9.55 -2.33 8.16
N GLU A 9 -10.36 -2.96 9.00
CA GLU A 9 -11.43 -3.87 8.54
C GLU A 9 -12.54 -3.14 7.77
N ASP A 10 -12.74 -1.85 8.02
CA ASP A 10 -13.70 -0.98 7.32
C ASP A 10 -13.14 -0.36 6.03
N SER A 11 -11.86 -0.59 5.72
CA SER A 11 -11.24 -0.12 4.49
C SER A 11 -11.72 -0.97 3.30
N PRO A 12 -12.04 -0.36 2.14
CA PRO A 12 -12.34 -1.13 0.93
C PRO A 12 -11.18 -2.04 0.49
N LEU A 13 -9.96 -1.73 0.93
CA LEU A 13 -8.77 -2.53 0.63
C LEU A 13 -8.63 -3.78 1.51
N PHE A 14 -9.40 -3.93 2.60
CA PHE A 14 -9.27 -5.08 3.49
C PHE A 14 -9.60 -6.39 2.79
N GLY A 15 -10.62 -6.40 1.93
CA GLY A 15 -10.98 -7.57 1.12
C GLY A 15 -9.92 -7.94 0.07
N ILE A 16 -9.04 -7.00 -0.29
CA ILE A 16 -7.99 -7.19 -1.30
C ILE A 16 -6.68 -7.61 -0.63
N LEU A 17 -6.22 -6.82 0.34
CA LEU A 17 -4.90 -6.95 0.95
C LEU A 17 -4.90 -7.83 2.20
N GLY A 18 -6.08 -8.13 2.76
CA GLY A 18 -6.22 -8.81 4.02
C GLY A 18 -5.75 -7.97 5.21
N ARG A 19 -5.55 -8.62 6.36
CA ARG A 19 -5.21 -7.94 7.61
C ARG A 19 -3.79 -7.36 7.64
N GLN A 20 -2.83 -8.08 7.08
CA GLN A 20 -1.42 -7.68 7.08
C GLN A 20 -0.89 -7.58 5.66
N VAL A 21 -0.17 -6.49 5.39
CA VAL A 21 0.40 -6.24 4.06
C VAL A 21 1.85 -5.80 4.19
N PRO A 22 2.75 -6.30 3.31
CA PRO A 22 4.15 -5.90 3.33
C PRO A 22 4.33 -4.44 2.89
N LEU A 23 5.13 -3.69 3.65
CA LEU A 23 5.48 -2.30 3.37
C LEU A 23 6.98 -2.19 3.10
N VAL A 24 7.34 -1.36 2.11
CA VAL A 24 8.74 -1.02 1.80
C VAL A 24 9.25 0.03 2.78
N HIS A 25 8.58 1.18 2.84
CA HIS A 25 8.88 2.29 3.76
C HIS A 25 7.66 3.22 3.88
N PRO A 26 7.43 3.92 5.01
CA PRO A 26 6.61 5.14 5.01
C PRO A 26 7.16 6.16 4.01
N LEU A 27 6.30 6.70 3.14
CA LEU A 27 6.67 7.77 2.22
C LEU A 27 5.64 8.89 2.31
N ALA A 28 6.10 10.11 2.61
CA ALA A 28 5.26 11.30 2.48
C ALA A 28 5.10 11.62 0.98
N ILE A 29 3.86 11.63 0.47
CA ILE A 29 3.58 12.05 -0.92
C ILE A 29 4.03 13.51 -1.10
N ARG A 30 4.72 13.79 -2.22
CA ARG A 30 4.99 15.16 -2.70
C ARG A 30 4.04 15.46 -3.87
N PRO A 31 3.52 16.69 -4.04
CA PRO A 31 4.03 17.98 -3.53
C PRO A 31 3.70 18.28 -2.06
N ARG A 32 4.57 19.10 -1.44
CA ARG A 32 4.56 19.49 -0.03
C ARG A 32 3.58 20.65 0.25
N ASP A 33 2.30 20.36 0.29
CA ASP A 33 1.40 21.17 1.13
C ASP A 33 1.12 20.36 2.39
N GLU A 34 1.03 21.01 3.56
CA GLU A 34 0.74 20.35 4.86
C GLU A 34 -0.55 19.53 4.84
N ALA A 35 -1.42 19.75 3.84
CA ALA A 35 -2.67 19.04 3.64
C ALA A 35 -2.54 17.74 2.80
N ALA A 36 -1.39 17.43 2.23
CA ALA A 36 -1.23 16.22 1.42
C ALA A 36 -1.35 14.95 2.29
N PRO A 37 -2.20 13.97 1.90
CA PRO A 37 -2.42 12.77 2.71
C PRO A 37 -1.15 11.90 2.77
N LEU A 38 -0.83 11.39 3.97
CA LEU A 38 0.28 10.45 4.16
C LEU A 38 -0.01 9.11 3.49
N CYS A 39 1.03 8.44 2.98
CA CYS A 39 0.94 7.11 2.39
C CYS A 39 1.98 6.13 2.96
N TYR A 40 1.65 4.85 2.85
CA TYR A 40 2.61 3.76 2.94
C TYR A 40 2.90 3.22 1.55
N LEU A 41 4.16 2.89 1.27
CA LEU A 41 4.52 2.13 0.08
C LEU A 41 4.31 0.65 0.35
N VAL A 42 3.28 0.07 -0.28
CA VAL A 42 3.01 -1.37 -0.26
C VAL A 42 3.99 -2.07 -1.19
N ALA A 43 4.65 -3.12 -0.71
CA ALA A 43 5.57 -3.92 -1.52
C ALA A 43 4.77 -4.85 -2.45
N GLY A 44 4.23 -4.31 -3.55
CA GLY A 44 3.35 -5.05 -4.45
C GLY A 44 3.96 -6.32 -5.05
N HIS A 45 5.29 -6.34 -5.25
CA HIS A 45 6.04 -7.54 -5.66
C HIS A 45 6.04 -8.69 -4.63
N GLN A 46 5.56 -8.46 -3.41
CA GLN A 46 5.43 -9.45 -2.34
C GLN A 46 3.97 -9.86 -2.08
N LEU A 47 3.02 -9.34 -2.88
CA LEU A 47 1.62 -9.72 -2.79
C LEU A 47 1.36 -11.00 -3.59
N GLU A 48 0.33 -11.74 -3.17
CA GLU A 48 -0.13 -12.89 -3.95
C GLU A 48 -0.71 -12.43 -5.30
N PRO A 49 -0.63 -13.24 -6.37
CA PRO A 49 -1.11 -12.85 -7.71
C PRO A 49 -2.57 -12.37 -7.72
N GLU A 50 -3.43 -13.02 -6.93
CA GLU A 50 -4.85 -12.65 -6.79
C GLU A 50 -5.02 -11.26 -6.17
N GLN A 51 -4.17 -10.89 -5.21
CA GLN A 51 -4.19 -9.58 -4.57
C GLN A 51 -3.69 -8.50 -5.53
N VAL A 52 -2.67 -8.81 -6.34
CA VAL A 52 -2.17 -7.91 -7.39
C VAL A 52 -3.27 -7.64 -8.42
N GLU A 53 -3.97 -8.68 -8.90
CA GLU A 53 -5.05 -8.52 -9.88
C GLU A 53 -6.21 -7.70 -9.30
N ALA A 54 -6.66 -8.03 -8.08
CA ALA A 54 -7.76 -7.30 -7.43
C ALA A 54 -7.40 -5.84 -7.13
N LEU A 55 -6.15 -5.57 -6.71
CA LEU A 55 -5.68 -4.21 -6.50
C LEU A 55 -5.53 -3.45 -7.82
N ALA A 56 -5.06 -4.10 -8.89
CA ALA A 56 -4.94 -3.50 -10.21
C ALA A 56 -6.30 -3.11 -10.77
N GLN A 57 -7.29 -4.00 -10.63
CA GLN A 57 -8.67 -3.74 -11.02
C GLN A 57 -9.23 -2.56 -10.23
N HIS A 58 -9.02 -2.52 -8.92
CA HIS A 58 -9.47 -1.41 -8.07
C HIS A 58 -8.81 -0.08 -8.46
N LEU A 59 -7.50 -0.05 -8.70
CA LEU A 59 -6.80 1.15 -9.16
C LEU A 59 -7.26 1.60 -10.55
N HIS A 60 -7.43 0.65 -11.47
CA HIS A 60 -7.95 0.93 -12.81
C HIS A 60 -9.36 1.50 -12.75
N GLU A 61 -10.22 1.02 -11.84
CA GLU A 61 -11.56 1.57 -11.61
C GLU A 61 -11.58 2.98 -11.01
N ILE A 62 -10.53 3.38 -10.29
CA ILE A 62 -10.39 4.75 -9.77
C ILE A 62 -9.80 5.67 -10.85
N TRP A 63 -8.88 5.16 -11.64
CA TRP A 63 -8.09 5.90 -12.63
C TRP A 63 -8.55 5.66 -14.07
N GLN A 64 -9.81 5.26 -14.28
CA GLN A 64 -10.42 4.66 -15.50
C GLN A 64 -10.00 5.21 -16.88
N SER A 65 -9.37 6.38 -16.97
CA SER A 65 -8.91 7.00 -18.20
C SER A 65 -7.39 7.25 -18.30
N GLU A 66 -6.61 6.98 -17.25
CA GLU A 66 -5.19 7.35 -17.16
C GLU A 66 -4.22 6.21 -17.43
N LEU A 67 -4.68 4.96 -17.27
CA LEU A 67 -3.86 3.76 -17.45
C LEU A 67 -4.71 2.51 -17.70
N THR A 68 -4.20 1.61 -18.51
CA THR A 68 -4.75 0.28 -18.77
C THR A 68 -4.60 -0.64 -17.53
N LEU A 69 -5.37 -1.74 -17.49
CA LEU A 69 -5.22 -2.74 -16.43
C LEU A 69 -3.81 -3.38 -16.40
N GLU A 70 -3.15 -3.50 -17.56
CA GLU A 70 -1.77 -3.98 -17.64
C GLU A 70 -0.79 -3.00 -16.99
N GLU A 71 -0.94 -1.70 -17.26
CA GLU A 71 -0.15 -0.65 -16.62
C GLU A 71 -0.43 -0.56 -15.11
N ALA A 72 -1.67 -0.76 -14.67
CA ALA A 72 -2.01 -0.84 -13.25
C ALA A 72 -1.26 -1.99 -12.55
N ARG A 73 -1.21 -3.17 -13.18
CA ARG A 73 -0.46 -4.32 -12.67
C ARG A 73 1.04 -4.04 -12.62
N ALA A 74 1.59 -3.50 -13.69
CA ALA A 74 3.00 -3.12 -13.75
C ALA A 74 3.36 -2.13 -12.63
N TYR A 75 2.53 -1.11 -12.42
CA TYR A 75 2.67 -0.13 -11.35
C TYR A 75 2.65 -0.76 -9.95
N ILE A 76 1.80 -1.76 -9.73
CA ILE A 76 1.74 -2.46 -8.43
C ILE A 76 3.00 -3.28 -8.19
N THR A 77 3.41 -4.06 -9.19
CA THR A 77 4.57 -4.97 -9.08
C THR A 77 5.92 -4.26 -9.08
N ASP A 78 5.95 -2.93 -9.25
CA ASP A 78 7.18 -2.15 -9.22
C ASP A 78 7.93 -2.37 -7.89
N PRO A 79 9.24 -2.69 -7.92
CA PRO A 79 10.01 -2.92 -6.71
C PRO A 79 10.06 -1.74 -5.74
N THR A 80 9.84 -0.52 -6.21
CA THR A 80 9.79 0.70 -5.38
C THR A 80 8.55 0.77 -4.50
N GLY A 81 7.50 0.00 -4.84
CA GLY A 81 6.28 -0.13 -4.07
C GLY A 81 5.16 0.84 -4.49
N THR A 82 3.93 0.45 -4.19
CA THR A 82 2.72 1.17 -4.56
C THR A 82 2.27 2.08 -3.42
N PRO A 83 2.15 3.40 -3.63
CA PRO A 83 1.68 4.31 -2.59
C PRO A 83 0.18 4.08 -2.31
N ILE A 84 -0.16 3.76 -1.07
CA ILE A 84 -1.53 3.65 -0.56
C ILE A 84 -1.71 4.58 0.63
N LYS A 85 -2.82 5.32 0.67
CA LYS A 85 -3.11 6.28 1.76
C LYS A 85 -3.13 5.62 3.13
N CYS A 86 -2.48 6.25 4.11
CA CYS A 86 -2.40 5.77 5.49
C CYS A 86 -3.78 5.65 6.16
N GLU A 87 -4.80 6.37 5.66
CA GLU A 87 -6.17 6.28 6.18
C GLU A 87 -6.78 4.87 6.10
N HIS A 88 -6.27 4.02 5.22
CA HIS A 88 -6.66 2.63 5.07
C HIS A 88 -6.03 1.69 6.11
N PHE A 89 -5.17 2.20 7.00
CA PHE A 89 -4.37 1.40 7.94
C PHE A 89 -4.62 1.78 9.40
N CYS A 90 -4.54 0.79 10.30
CA CYS A 90 -4.55 0.99 11.75
C CYS A 90 -3.18 1.36 12.32
N GLY A 91 -2.12 1.23 11.52
CA GLY A 91 -0.73 1.46 11.93
C GLY A 91 0.25 0.49 11.27
N ARG A 92 1.50 0.56 11.72
CA ARG A 92 2.60 -0.32 11.27
C ARG A 92 3.14 -1.12 12.45
N SER A 93 3.50 -2.37 12.18
CA SER A 93 4.20 -3.24 13.11
C SER A 93 5.50 -3.72 12.48
N PHE A 94 6.53 -3.85 13.32
CA PHE A 94 7.79 -4.45 12.93
C PHE A 94 7.85 -5.82 13.58
N THR A 95 8.12 -6.86 12.80
CA THR A 95 8.40 -8.18 13.37
C THR A 95 9.86 -8.22 13.82
N GLY A 96 10.15 -7.75 15.04
CA GLY A 96 11.49 -7.75 15.64
C GLY A 96 11.59 -6.88 16.91
N LYS A 97 12.39 -7.30 17.90
CA LYS A 97 12.52 -6.67 19.24
C LYS A 97 13.01 -5.20 19.25
N GLU A 98 13.40 -4.61 18.13
CA GLU A 98 14.03 -3.27 18.06
C GLU A 98 13.09 -2.13 17.63
N ALA A 99 11.78 -2.35 17.60
CA ALA A 99 10.82 -1.39 17.08
C ALA A 99 10.33 -0.30 18.05
N MET A 100 10.77 -0.32 19.31
CA MET A 100 10.29 0.58 20.37
C MET A 100 11.06 1.91 20.52
N LEU A 101 11.67 2.45 19.45
CA LEU A 101 12.47 3.68 19.58
C LEU A 101 12.15 4.82 18.60
N LEU A 102 11.08 4.74 17.80
CA LEU A 102 10.69 5.84 16.92
C LEU A 102 9.17 6.08 16.94
N LEU A 103 8.67 6.51 18.10
CA LEU A 103 7.53 7.41 18.27
C LEU A 103 7.85 8.41 19.37
#